data_AF-A0A940QPC5-F1
#
_entry.id   AF-A0A940QPC5-F1
#
_cell.length_a   1.000
_cell.length_b   1.000
_cell.length_c   1.000
_cell.angle_alpha   90.00
_cell.angle_beta   90.00
_cell.angle_gamma   90.00
#
_symmetry.space_group_name_H-M   'P 1'
#
loop_
_entity.id
_entity.type
_entity.pdbx_description
1 polymer ?
#
loop_
_entity_poly.entity_id
_entity_poly.type
_entity_poly.pdbx_seq_one_letter_code
_entity_poly.pdbx_strand_id
1 'polypeptide(L)' 'AAGLTWEERRLARYDLFVADECFLTGTGAEVIPMVCLDGRRIGTGHPGPITQRLSAAFRELAAHEGDSVF' A
#
# COMPACT_ATOMS: atom_id res chain seq x y z
N ALA A 1 -9.75 5.23 11.62
CA ALA A 1 -8.35 5.38 11.16
C ALA A 1 -7.54 4.18 11.65
N ALA A 2 -6.72 3.53 10.81
CA ALA A 2 -6.01 2.29 11.13
C ALA A 2 -4.93 2.40 12.24
N GLY A 3 -4.91 3.49 13.02
CA GLY A 3 -3.90 3.75 14.05
C GLY A 3 -2.50 3.98 13.49
N LEU A 4 -2.40 4.34 12.20
CA LEU A 4 -1.15 4.67 11.53
C LEU A 4 -0.99 6.18 11.47
N THR A 5 0.23 6.66 11.76
CA THR A 5 0.61 8.04 11.46
C THR A 5 0.83 8.19 9.96
N TRP A 6 0.32 9.27 9.38
CA TRP A 6 0.46 9.56 7.96
C TRP A 6 0.74 11.04 7.73
N GLU A 7 1.40 11.33 6.62
CA GLU A 7 1.61 12.68 6.11
C GLU A 7 1.44 12.67 4.59
N GLU A 8 0.94 13.77 4.04
CA GLU A 8 0.97 14.01 2.60
C GLU A 8 2.10 14.98 2.29
N ARG A 9 3.11 14.50 1.54
CA ARG A 9 4.24 15.32 1.13
C ARG A 9 4.74 14.91 -0.25
N ARG A 10 5.57 15.76 -0.84
CA ARG A 10 6.34 15.39 -2.03
C ARG A 10 7.38 14.34 -1.64
N LEU A 11 7.39 13.23 -2.36
CA LEU A 11 8.40 12.18 -2.27
C LEU A 11 9.35 12.29 -3.47
N ALA A 12 10.63 12.08 -3.24
CA ALA A 12 11.64 11.88 -4.27
C ALA A 12 11.90 10.38 -4.45
N ARG A 13 12.60 10.02 -5.53
CA ARG A 13 12.99 8.63 -5.78
C ARG A 13 13.82 8.04 -4.63
N TYR A 14 14.62 8.87 -3.95
CA TYR A 14 15.41 8.46 -2.80
C TYR A 14 14.55 7.92 -1.66
N ASP A 15 13.38 8.53 -1.39
CA ASP A 15 12.46 8.06 -0.35
C ASP A 15 12.05 6.59 -0.58
N LEU A 16 11.82 6.19 -1.84
CA LEU A 16 11.47 4.81 -2.19
C LEU A 16 12.64 3.84 -1.99
N PHE A 17 13.87 4.29 -2.24
CA PHE A 17 15.06 3.45 -2.08
C PHE A 17 15.44 3.19 -0.62
N VAL A 18 14.96 4.02 0.31
CA VAL A 18 15.20 3.87 1.75
C VAL A 18 13.95 3.47 2.54
N ALA A 19 12.81 3.28 1.86
CA ALA A 19 11.57 2.87 2.49
C ALA A 19 11.66 1.42 3.01
N ASP A 20 11.06 1.18 4.18
CA ASP A 20 10.85 -0.17 4.71
C ASP A 20 9.79 -0.93 3.89
N GLU A 21 8.76 -0.21 3.42
CA GLU A 21 7.65 -0.74 2.64
C GLU A 21 7.19 0.28 1.57
N CYS A 22 6.70 -0.23 0.45
CA CYS A 22 6.03 0.56 -0.58
C CYS A 22 4.86 -0.23 -1.17
N PHE A 23 3.79 0.46 -1.55
CA PHE A 23 2.65 -0.14 -2.22
C PHE A 23 2.02 0.85 -3.20
N LEU A 24 1.26 0.30 -4.15
CA LEU A 24 0.46 1.06 -5.10
C LEU A 24 -1.03 0.86 -4.79
N THR A 25 -1.81 1.86 -5.17
CA THR A 25 -3.27 1.83 -5.07
C THR A 25 -3.90 2.02 -6.45
N GLY A 26 -4.93 1.27 -6.78
CA GLY A 26 -5.74 1.51 -7.98
C GLY A 26 -7.02 0.69 -7.96
N THR A 27 -8.07 1.14 -8.66
CA THR A 27 -9.40 0.50 -8.58
C THR A 27 -9.38 -1.00 -8.91
N GLY A 28 -8.70 -1.40 -9.98
CA GLY A 28 -8.58 -2.83 -10.32
C GLY A 28 -7.43 -3.55 -9.63
N ALA A 29 -6.44 -2.80 -9.15
CA ALA A 29 -5.24 -3.33 -8.50
C ALA A 29 -5.41 -3.51 -6.99
N GLU A 30 -6.36 -2.81 -6.39
CA GLU A 30 -6.50 -2.63 -4.94
C GLU A 30 -5.22 -2.05 -4.33
N VAL A 31 -4.74 -2.63 -3.23
CA VAL A 31 -3.44 -2.37 -2.60
C VAL A 31 -2.45 -3.44 -3.04
N ILE A 32 -1.47 -3.08 -3.87
CA ILE A 32 -0.43 -4.00 -4.36
C ILE A 32 0.92 -3.66 -3.73
N PRO A 33 1.61 -4.62 -3.08
CA PRO A 33 2.96 -4.41 -2.57
C PRO A 33 3.98 -4.17 -3.70
N MET A 34 4.80 -3.13 -3.56
CA MET A 34 5.97 -2.89 -4.41
C MET A 34 7.24 -3.24 -3.64
N VAL A 35 7.88 -4.34 -4.02
CA VAL A 35 9.07 -4.86 -3.33
C VAL A 35 10.38 -4.58 -4.06
N CYS A 36 10.30 -4.02 -5.28
CA CYS A 36 11.45 -3.72 -6.11
C CYS A 36 11.15 -2.52 -7.02
N LEU A 37 12.12 -1.60 -7.13
CA LEU A 37 12.11 -0.47 -8.06
C LEU A 37 13.49 -0.36 -8.73
N ASP A 38 13.53 -0.26 -10.05
CA ASP A 38 14.78 -0.15 -10.83
C ASP A 38 15.80 -1.26 -10.50
N GLY A 39 15.32 -2.49 -10.24
CA GLY A 39 16.16 -3.64 -9.85
C GLY A 39 16.69 -3.59 -8.41
N ARG A 40 16.32 -2.56 -7.64
CA ARG A 40 16.66 -2.42 -6.23
C ARG A 40 15.52 -2.92 -5.36
N ARG A 41 15.86 -3.77 -4.40
CA ARG A 41 14.93 -4.26 -3.39
C ARG A 41 14.51 -3.13 -2.45
N ILE A 42 13.21 -3.03 -2.19
CA ILE A 42 12.63 -2.16 -1.16
C ILE A 42 12.50 -2.98 0.13
N GLY A 43 13.00 -2.43 1.25
CA GLY A 43 13.06 -3.13 2.53
C GLY A 43 13.62 -4.56 2.43
N THR A 44 12.81 -5.53 2.84
CA THR A 44 13.16 -6.96 2.86
C THR A 44 12.95 -7.67 1.52
N GLY A 45 12.32 -7.02 0.53
CA GLY A 45 11.91 -7.64 -0.73
C GLY A 45 10.64 -8.49 -0.63
N HIS A 46 9.94 -8.40 0.49
CA HIS A 46 8.64 -9.04 0.72
C HIS A 46 7.62 -7.97 1.15
N PRO A 47 6.31 -8.22 0.96
CA PRO A 47 5.27 -7.34 1.49
C PRO A 47 5.43 -7.19 3.00
N GLY A 48 5.56 -5.96 3.50
CA GLY A 48 5.71 -5.74 4.93
C GLY A 48 4.37 -5.70 5.69
N PRO A 49 4.42 -5.64 7.02
CA PRO A 49 3.24 -5.74 7.88
C PRO A 49 2.20 -4.64 7.65
N ILE A 50 2.63 -3.40 7.36
CA ILE A 50 1.69 -2.29 7.15
C ILE A 50 0.93 -2.51 5.84
N THR A 51 1.65 -2.85 4.78
CA THR A 51 1.07 -3.13 3.45
C THR A 51 0.09 -4.29 3.51
N GLN A 52 0.44 -5.39 4.18
CA GLN A 52 -0.45 -6.55 4.35
C GLN A 52 -1.72 -6.17 5.12
N ARG A 53 -1.57 -5.39 6.20
CA ARG A 53 -2.71 -4.93 7.00
C ARG A 53 -3.65 -4.03 6.19
N LEU A 54 -3.11 -3.10 5.40
CA LEU A 54 -3.90 -2.22 4.54
C LEU A 54 -4.59 -2.99 3.42
N SER A 55 -3.92 -3.97 2.81
CA SER A 55 -4.50 -4.84 1.78
C SER A 55 -5.68 -5.65 2.33
N ALA A 56 -5.53 -6.26 3.51
CA ALA A 56 -6.62 -6.98 4.17
C ALA A 56 -7.80 -6.05 4.51
N ALA A 57 -7.53 -4.89 5.11
CA ALA A 57 -8.56 -3.92 5.48
C ALA A 57 -9.30 -3.37 4.25
N PHE A 58 -8.60 -3.12 3.14
CA PHE A 58 -9.23 -2.67 1.90
C PHE A 58 -10.19 -3.72 1.33
N ARG A 59 -9.78 -4.99 1.29
CA ARG A 59 -10.63 -6.09 0.80
C ARG A 59 -11.87 -6.28 1.66
N GLU A 60 -11.72 -6.19 2.97
CA GLU A 60 -12.85 -6.23 3.90
C GLU A 60 -13.82 -5.07 3.62
N LEU A 61 -13.31 -3.84 3.48
CA LEU A 61 -14.12 -2.68 3.18
C LEU A 61 -14.86 -2.81 1.85
N ALA A 62 -14.15 -3.16 0.77
CA ALA A 62 -14.70 -3.29 -0.58
C ALA A 62 -15.77 -4.39 -0.70
N ALA A 63 -15.74 -5.38 0.19
CA ALA A 63 -16.75 -6.44 0.24
C ALA A 63 -18.05 -6.02 0.94
N HIS A 64 -18.02 -4.98 1.78
CA HIS A 64 -19.15 -4.60 2.64
C HIS A 64 -19.68 -3.19 2.38
N GLU A 65 -18.89 -2.31 1.76
CA GLU A 65 -19.30 -0.95 1.43
C GLU A 65 -19.54 -0.79 -0.08
N GLY A 66 -20.66 -0.16 -0.39
CA GLY A 66 -21.07 0.19 -1.75
C GLY A 66 -22.54 0.60 -1.74
N ASP A 67 -22.91 1.52 -2.63
CA ASP A 67 -24.32 1.84 -2.83
C ASP A 67 -25.04 0.63 -3.44
N SER A 68 -26.22 0.31 -2.91
CA SER A 68 -27.06 -0.72 -3.52
C SER A 68 -27.41 -0.28 -4.93
N VAL A 69 -27.16 -1.18 -5.89
CA VAL A 69 -27.58 -0.99 -7.28
C VAL A 69 -28.99 -1.53 -7.54
N PHE A 70 -29.69 -1.97 -6.48
CA PHE A 70 -31.05 -2.49 -6.48
C PHE A 70 -31.91 -1.86 -5.39
#